data_AF-A0A1L8PHF3-F1
#
_entry.id   AF-A0A1L8PHF3-F1
#
_cell.length_a   1.000
_cell.length_b   1.000
_cell.length_c   1.000
_cell.angle_alpha   90.00
_cell.angle_beta   90.00
_cell.angle_gamma   90.00
#
_symmetry.space_group_name_H-M   'P 1'
#
loop_
_entity.id
_entity.type
_entity.pdbx_description
1 polymer ?
#
loop_
_entity_poly.entity_id
_entity_poly.type
_entity_poly.pdbx_seq_one_letter_code
_entity_poly.pdbx_strand_id
1 'polypeptide(L)'
;MKNSSEDKVQSYGKSFLNFDNMITPKIIQLIFYIALIISILIGLVMIFTGESVLGGLAIIILGPLLVRVNCELVIVIFKIHEALQDIRYR
;
A
#
# COMPACT_ATOMS: atom_id res chain seq x y z
N MET A 1 -7.89 43.55 -3.70
CA MET A 1 -6.65 42.83 -3.31
C MET A 1 -7.03 41.39 -3.01
N LYS A 2 -7.08 40.52 -4.04
CA LYS A 2 -7.35 39.08 -3.85
C LYS A 2 -6.10 38.48 -3.20
N ASN A 3 -6.29 37.91 -2.03
CA ASN A 3 -5.25 37.64 -1.06
C ASN A 3 -4.34 36.50 -1.56
N SER A 4 -3.03 36.71 -1.42
CA SER A 4 -1.89 35.85 -1.78
C SER A 4 -1.91 34.44 -1.13
N SER A 5 -2.98 34.11 -0.41
CA SER A 5 -3.25 32.81 0.21
C SER A 5 -3.92 31.80 -0.73
N GLU A 6 -4.70 32.23 -1.73
CA GLU A 6 -5.37 31.30 -2.67
C GLU A 6 -4.36 30.68 -3.68
N ASP A 7 -3.34 31.44 -4.07
CA ASP A 7 -2.30 31.00 -5.00
C ASP A 7 -1.37 29.95 -4.39
N LYS A 8 -1.13 30.04 -3.07
CA LYS A 8 -0.33 29.06 -2.32
C LYS A 8 -1.04 27.71 -2.22
N VAL A 9 -2.34 27.71 -1.97
CA VAL A 9 -3.15 26.46 -1.93
C VAL A 9 -3.17 25.79 -3.31
N GLN A 10 -3.26 26.56 -4.40
CA GLN A 10 -3.18 26.04 -5.78
C GLN A 10 -1.78 25.46 -6.11
N SER A 11 -0.71 26.06 -5.58
CA SER A 11 0.69 25.62 -5.78
C SER A 11 1.02 24.31 -5.04
N TYR A 12 0.51 24.14 -3.82
CA TYR A 12 0.56 22.84 -3.13
C TYR A 12 -0.26 21.79 -3.90
N GLY A 13 -1.51 22.11 -4.28
CA GLY A 13 -2.39 21.17 -4.98
C GLY A 13 -1.87 20.68 -6.34
N LYS A 14 -1.18 21.54 -7.11
CA LYS A 14 -0.55 21.14 -8.39
C LYS A 14 0.74 20.34 -8.19
N SER A 15 1.44 20.53 -7.08
CA SER A 15 2.70 19.83 -6.82
C SER A 15 2.51 18.42 -6.26
N PHE A 16 1.35 18.15 -5.62
CA PHE A 16 0.96 16.81 -5.14
C PHE A 16 0.45 15.88 -6.25
N LEU A 17 0.14 16.42 -7.44
CA LEU A 17 -0.24 15.65 -8.63
C LEU A 17 0.87 15.61 -9.69
N ASN A 18 2.12 15.89 -9.31
CA ASN A 18 3.26 15.49 -10.13
C ASN A 18 3.36 13.97 -10.08
N PHE A 19 2.68 13.34 -11.05
CA PHE A 19 2.75 11.93 -11.41
C PHE A 19 4.15 11.48 -11.90
N ASP A 20 5.18 12.30 -11.72
CA ASP A 20 6.56 12.03 -12.13
C ASP A 20 7.21 10.89 -11.32
N ASN A 21 6.68 10.60 -10.14
CA ASN A 21 6.97 9.35 -9.44
C ASN A 21 5.65 8.62 -9.29
N MET A 22 5.56 7.34 -9.67
CA MET A 22 4.38 6.57 -9.36
C MET A 22 4.13 6.58 -7.84
N ILE A 23 3.10 7.33 -7.44
CA ILE A 23 2.60 7.39 -6.06
C ILE A 23 1.85 6.08 -5.72
N THR A 24 1.24 5.46 -6.73
CA THR A 24 0.46 4.21 -6.65
C THR A 24 1.18 3.06 -5.91
N PRO A 25 2.40 2.63 -6.29
CA PRO A 25 3.11 1.56 -5.58
C PRO A 25 3.42 1.93 -4.13
N LYS A 26 3.70 3.20 -3.82
CA LYS A 26 3.93 3.65 -2.43
C LYS A 26 2.63 3.65 -1.60
N ILE A 27 1.50 4.02 -2.18
CA ILE A 27 0.19 3.94 -1.51
C ILE A 27 -0.16 2.48 -1.17
N ILE A 28 0.08 1.55 -2.10
CA ILE A 28 -0.21 0.13 -1.89
C ILE A 28 0.63 -0.43 -0.74
N GLN A 29 1.92 -0.07 -0.65
CA GLN A 29 2.78 -0.44 0.46
C GLN A 29 2.26 0.05 1.82
N LEU A 30 1.71 1.27 1.88
CA LEU A 30 1.12 1.81 3.10
C LEU A 30 -0.14 1.02 3.53
N ILE A 31 -1.05 0.75 2.60
CA ILE A 31 -2.25 -0.05 2.85
C ILE A 31 -1.89 -1.46 3.31
N PHE A 32 -0.87 -2.07 2.70
CA PHE A 32 -0.37 -3.38 3.09
C PHE A 32 0.06 -3.44 4.55
N TYR A 33 0.82 -2.45 5.02
CA TYR A 33 1.29 -2.44 6.40
C TYR A 33 0.11 -2.39 7.39
N ILE A 34 -0.93 -1.62 7.07
CA ILE A 34 -2.17 -1.55 7.85
C ILE A 34 -2.90 -2.90 7.82
N ALA A 35 -3.04 -3.52 6.65
CA ALA A 35 -3.66 -4.83 6.49
C ALA A 35 -2.92 -5.94 7.24
N LEU A 36 -1.58 -5.86 7.30
CA LEU A 36 -0.74 -6.80 8.04
C LEU A 36 -1.00 -6.70 9.55
N ILE A 37 -1.09 -5.48 10.09
CA ILE A 37 -1.46 -5.25 11.49
C ILE A 37 -2.85 -5.82 11.79
N ILE A 38 -3.81 -5.61 10.89
CA ILE A 38 -5.17 -6.17 11.02
C ILE A 38 -5.15 -7.70 10.99
N SER A 39 -4.37 -8.31 10.10
CA SER A 39 -4.22 -9.77 10.02
C SER A 39 -3.67 -10.37 11.32
N ILE A 40 -2.70 -9.70 11.95
CA ILE A 40 -2.14 -10.13 13.24
C ILE A 40 -3.21 -10.01 14.34
N LEU A 41 -3.96 -8.91 14.36
CA LEU A 41 -5.05 -8.71 15.32
C LEU A 41 -6.14 -9.79 15.20
N ILE A 42 -6.58 -10.10 13.98
CA ILE A 42 -7.59 -11.14 13.73
C ILE A 42 -7.08 -12.51 14.18
N GLY A 43 -5.84 -12.87 13.85
CA GLY A 43 -5.23 -14.13 14.28
C GLY A 43 -5.11 -14.22 15.80
N LEU A 44 -4.77 -13.11 16.46
CA LEU A 44 -4.70 -13.04 17.92
C LEU A 44 -6.09 -13.21 18.56
N VAL A 45 -7.12 -12.55 18.02
CA VAL A 45 -8.51 -12.69 18.49
C VAL A 45 -8.99 -14.14 18.36
N MET A 46 -8.72 -14.83 17.26
CA MET A 46 -9.09 -16.25 17.09
C MET A 46 -8.42 -17.18 18.11
N ILE A 47 -7.20 -16.86 18.52
CA ILE A 47 -6.50 -17.62 19.57
C ILE A 47 -7.15 -17.35 20.94
N PHE A 48 -7.52 -16.10 21.24
CA PHE A 48 -8.17 -15.73 22.49
C PHE A 48 -9.62 -16.23 22.62
N THR A 49 -10.37 -16.30 21.52
CA THR A 49 -11.75 -16.82 21.53
C THR A 49 -11.79 -18.35 21.60
N GLY A 50 -10.66 -19.04 21.37
CA GLY A 50 -10.54 -20.48 21.54
C GLY A 50 -11.22 -21.32 20.46
N GLU A 51 -11.76 -20.71 19.39
CA GLU A 51 -12.46 -21.43 18.32
C GLU A 51 -11.53 -22.40 17.58
N SER A 52 -10.26 -22.04 17.39
CA SER A 52 -9.24 -22.91 16.80
C SER A 52 -7.84 -22.34 16.96
N VAL A 53 -7.12 -22.80 17.99
CA VAL A 53 -5.73 -22.38 18.26
C VAL A 53 -4.79 -22.74 17.09
N LEU A 54 -5.00 -23.91 16.48
CA LEU A 54 -4.23 -24.38 15.33
C LEU A 54 -4.52 -23.54 14.07
N GLY A 55 -5.78 -23.14 13.88
CA GLY A 55 -6.21 -22.28 12.77
C GLY A 55 -5.70 -20.84 12.91
N GLY A 56 -5.74 -20.28 14.13
CA GLY A 56 -5.18 -18.96 14.42
C GLY A 56 -3.67 -18.90 14.20
N LEU A 57 -2.92 -19.94 14.59
CA LEU A 57 -1.48 -20.03 14.35
C LEU A 57 -1.15 -20.15 12.85
N ALA A 58 -1.93 -20.93 12.12
CA ALA A 58 -1.81 -21.03 10.66
C ALA A 58 -2.08 -19.68 9.98
N ILE A 59 -3.10 -18.92 10.42
CA ILE A 59 -3.43 -17.59 9.89
C ILE A 59 -2.35 -16.56 10.21
N ILE A 60 -1.75 -16.58 11.40
CA ILE A 60 -0.66 -15.66 11.76
C ILE A 60 0.57 -15.87 10.88
N ILE A 61 0.84 -17.10 10.44
CA ILE A 61 2.01 -17.40 9.60
C ILE A 61 1.66 -17.28 8.11
N LEU A 62 0.58 -17.92 7.66
CA LEU A 62 0.18 -17.96 6.25
C LEU A 62 -0.51 -16.68 5.77
N GLY A 63 -1.23 -15.97 6.65
CA GLY A 63 -1.96 -14.74 6.30
C GLY A 63 -1.04 -13.62 5.81
N PRO A 64 -0.02 -13.22 6.59
CA PRO A 64 0.96 -12.23 6.14
C PRO A 64 1.77 -12.70 4.93
N LEU A 65 2.05 -14.01 4.82
CA LEU A 65 2.78 -14.59 3.70
C LEU A 65 2.00 -14.43 2.38
N LEU A 66 0.71 -14.81 2.38
CA LEU A 66 -0.18 -14.68 1.23
C LEU A 66 -0.38 -13.21 0.84
N VAL A 67 -0.62 -12.34 1.82
CA VAL A 67 -0.77 -10.91 1.60
C VAL A 67 0.53 -10.31 1.03
N ARG A 68 1.71 -10.74 1.49
CA ARG A 68 3.01 -10.30 0.93
C ARG A 68 3.12 -10.64 -0.55
N VAL A 69 2.92 -11.91 -0.91
CA VAL A 69 3.12 -12.39 -2.29
C VAL A 69 2.17 -11.68 -3.25
N ASN A 70 0.88 -11.53 -2.89
CA ASN A 70 -0.08 -10.83 -3.74
C ASN A 70 0.27 -9.34 -3.89
N CYS A 71 0.66 -8.69 -2.80
CA CYS A 71 1.00 -7.27 -2.82
C CYS A 71 2.28 -6.99 -3.63
N GLU A 72 3.30 -7.84 -3.47
CA GLU A 72 4.56 -7.75 -4.20
C GLU A 72 4.36 -7.94 -5.70
N LEU A 73 3.50 -8.90 -6.11
CA LEU A 73 3.17 -9.11 -7.51
C LEU A 73 2.48 -7.89 -8.15
N VAL A 74 1.52 -7.27 -7.44
CA VAL A 74 0.84 -6.05 -7.90
C VAL A 74 1.84 -4.90 -8.05
N ILE A 75 2.69 -4.67 -7.05
CA ILE A 75 3.72 -3.62 -7.10
C ILE A 75 4.70 -3.87 -8.25
N VAL A 76 5.17 -5.11 -8.43
CA VAL A 76 6.09 -5.50 -9.51
C VAL A 76 5.51 -5.15 -10.88
N ILE A 77 4.22 -5.41 -11.12
CA ILE A 77 3.56 -5.06 -12.40
C ILE A 77 3.58 -3.55 -12.63
N PHE A 78 3.27 -2.74 -11.61
CA PHE A 78 3.37 -1.29 -11.72
C PHE A 78 4.81 -0.84 -12.00
N LYS A 79 5.81 -1.42 -11.35
CA LYS A 79 7.22 -1.10 -11.60
C LYS A 79 7.67 -1.48 -13.01
N ILE A 80 7.18 -2.58 -13.58
CA ILE A 80 7.45 -2.97 -14.97
C ILE A 80 6.84 -1.94 -15.94
N HIS A 81 5.61 -1.49 -15.66
CA HIS A 81 4.97 -0.45 -16.47
C HIS A 81 5.77 0.85 -16.47
N GLU A 82 6.28 1.26 -15.31
CA GLU A 82 7.17 2.41 -15.16
C GLU A 82 8.48 2.23 -15.97
N ALA A 83 9.13 1.08 -15.86
CA ALA A 83 10.35 0.77 -16.59
C ALA A 83 10.17 0.77 -18.12
N LEU A 84 9.02 0.29 -18.61
CA LEU A 84 8.66 0.35 -20.03
C LEU A 84 8.41 1.78 -20.51
N GLN A 85 7.78 2.61 -19.67
CA GLN A 85 7.52 4.00 -20.00
C GLN A 85 8.80 4.85 -20.03
N ASP A 86 9.76 4.55 -19.15
CA ASP A 86 11.09 5.16 -19.13
C ASP A 86 11.91 4.86 -20.41
N ILE A 87 11.89 3.61 -20.89
CA ILE A 87 12.55 3.23 -22.15
C ILE A 87 11.91 3.94 -23.35
N ARG A 88 10.60 4.19 -23.34
CA ARG A 88 9.89 4.85 -24.46
C ARG A 88 10.14 6.35 -24.56
N TYR A 89 10.55 6.99 -23.46
CA TYR A 89 10.81 8.43 -23.41
C TYR A 89 12.31 8.78 -23.54
N ARG A 90 13.19 7.77 -23.66
CA ARG A 90 14.52 7.90 -24.24
C ARG A 90 14.50 7.70 -25.75
#